data_AF-A0A8H7D9F6-F1
#
_entry.id   AF-A0A8H7D9F6-F1
#
_cell.length_a   1.000
_cell.length_b   1.000
_cell.length_c   1.000
_cell.angle_alpha   90.00
_cell.angle_beta   90.00
_cell.angle_gamma   90.00
#
_symmetry.space_group_name_H-M   'P 1'
#
loop_
_entity.id
_entity.type
_entity.pdbx_description
1 polymer ?
#
loop_
_entity_poly.entity_id
_entity_poly.type
_entity_poly.pdbx_seq_one_letter_code
_entity_poly.pdbx_strand_id
1 'polypeptide(L)'
;MPPSYRDAMYVPTRDVAGSLATAKAEQYIPLTLRNWVATVVVVTLFGLATAIEVSLAYSKANGGFAMPERNVFTGVSPSFLTSFFPTLVVAGLLLIWQSSDRSYRELQPYIVLARGDVTAAEGLLANYSGLNVFGVISNSLKFRHYLILLSTLTTLLGNLLQPLAGSIIQIQQLPKTDNGLFIHSNSTIGLAPDIFDLNAFLAAAGFAQAAVFQGLPDPPFIHSWWSVAEFQLPSHSVLDGTMSVNTTAIQTVANCEAPNSETITAEGTNFTIQAWNAAGCTGSTTFNPDSTTTGTQYGVVAVENCGEDDIEFQPIMFWFFARKNDATSTPQGASVFCKPTINLRDVIATVDLNNGSIIGVTPLDNVTTSNNVTASPQNGRAFNSVKFPPSNDTFVQARATSISAGVSGAIFRFASQLPGGVQPTFDDS
;
A
#
# COMPACT_ATOMS: atom_id res chain seq x y z
N MET A 1 -1.32 -81.02 -41.98
CA MET A 1 0.12 -80.94 -42.33
C MET A 1 0.25 -80.11 -43.58
N PRO A 2 0.80 -78.89 -43.46
CA PRO A 2 1.99 -78.53 -44.24
C PRO A 2 3.08 -77.83 -43.36
N PRO A 3 4.28 -77.55 -43.91
CA PRO A 3 5.55 -77.61 -43.17
C PRO A 3 6.10 -76.26 -42.67
N SER A 4 7.02 -76.42 -41.71
CA SER A 4 7.96 -75.46 -41.12
C SER A 4 8.75 -74.64 -42.16
N TYR A 5 8.72 -73.30 -42.01
CA TYR A 5 9.66 -72.38 -42.65
C TYR A 5 10.64 -71.86 -41.58
N ARG A 6 11.88 -72.35 -41.62
CA ARG A 6 13.01 -71.79 -40.86
C ARG A 6 13.78 -70.89 -41.82
N ASP A 7 13.63 -69.58 -41.68
CA ASP A 7 14.60 -68.65 -42.26
C ASP A 7 15.75 -68.44 -41.27
N ALA A 8 16.88 -69.02 -41.64
CA ALA A 8 18.16 -68.80 -40.98
C ALA A 8 18.60 -67.36 -41.20
N MET A 9 18.82 -66.64 -40.10
CA MET A 9 19.50 -65.36 -40.08
C MET A 9 20.91 -65.56 -40.67
N TYR A 10 21.14 -64.96 -41.83
CA TYR A 10 22.40 -65.05 -42.57
C TYR A 10 23.48 -64.28 -41.81
N VAL A 11 24.43 -64.99 -41.20
CA VAL A 11 25.66 -64.39 -40.66
C VAL A 11 26.65 -64.26 -41.83
N PRO A 12 27.02 -63.05 -42.27
CA PRO A 12 27.95 -62.91 -43.38
C PRO A 12 29.33 -63.45 -42.99
N THR A 13 29.87 -64.30 -43.85
CA THR A 13 31.24 -64.84 -43.74
C THR A 13 32.28 -63.75 -44.01
N ARG A 14 33.48 -64.01 -43.49
CA ARG A 14 34.63 -63.09 -43.33
C ARG A 14 35.13 -62.43 -44.63
N ASP A 15 34.71 -62.93 -45.80
CA ASP A 15 35.23 -62.51 -47.10
C ASP A 15 34.51 -61.28 -47.71
N VAL A 16 33.32 -60.91 -47.20
CA VAL A 16 32.60 -59.69 -47.63
C VAL A 16 33.08 -58.45 -46.85
N ALA A 17 33.78 -58.64 -45.72
CA ALA A 17 34.32 -57.54 -44.92
C ALA A 17 35.41 -56.73 -45.65
N GLY A 18 36.04 -57.30 -46.68
CA GLY A 18 37.10 -56.64 -47.44
C GLY A 18 36.61 -55.56 -48.42
N SER A 19 35.41 -55.69 -49.00
CA SER A 19 34.95 -54.73 -50.03
C SER A 19 34.13 -53.55 -49.48
N LEU A 20 33.59 -53.66 -48.25
CA LEU A 20 32.90 -52.55 -47.57
C LEU A 20 33.86 -51.57 -46.87
N ALA A 21 35.16 -51.88 -46.81
CA ALA A 21 36.15 -51.06 -46.10
C ALA A 21 36.48 -49.70 -46.78
N THR A 22 35.95 -49.42 -47.98
CA THR A 22 36.25 -48.19 -48.74
C THR A 22 35.09 -47.22 -48.90
N ALA A 23 33.87 -47.57 -48.49
CA ALA A 23 32.80 -46.60 -48.36
C ALA A 23 32.86 -46.02 -46.93
N LYS A 24 33.52 -44.87 -46.78
CA LYS A 24 33.45 -44.09 -45.54
C LYS A 24 31.98 -43.71 -45.32
N ALA A 25 31.25 -44.52 -44.55
CA ALA A 25 29.90 -44.20 -44.14
C ALA A 25 29.93 -42.84 -43.45
N GLU A 26 29.21 -41.87 -44.02
CA GLU A 26 29.10 -40.55 -43.41
C GLU A 26 28.38 -40.72 -42.08
N GLN A 27 29.14 -40.60 -40.99
CA GLN A 27 28.63 -40.83 -39.65
C GLN A 27 27.62 -39.73 -39.31
N TYR A 28 26.33 -40.08 -39.33
CA TYR A 28 25.27 -39.17 -38.91
C TYR A 28 25.39 -38.90 -37.41
N ILE A 29 25.87 -37.71 -37.06
CA ILE A 29 25.90 -37.22 -35.69
C ILE A 29 24.77 -36.19 -35.57
N PRO A 30 23.81 -36.37 -34.64
CA PRO A 30 22.74 -35.40 -34.47
C PRO A 30 23.33 -34.04 -34.13
N LEU A 31 22.70 -32.97 -34.63
CA LEU A 31 23.19 -31.60 -34.51
C LEU A 31 23.57 -31.22 -33.06
N THR A 32 22.77 -31.69 -32.09
CA THR A 32 22.95 -31.48 -30.65
C THR A 32 24.20 -32.12 -30.07
N LEU A 33 24.68 -33.24 -30.63
CA LEU A 33 25.91 -33.90 -30.18
C LEU A 33 27.17 -33.34 -30.85
N ARG A 34 27.04 -32.42 -31.79
CA ARG A 34 28.20 -31.85 -32.47
C ARG A 34 28.92 -30.92 -31.50
N ASN A 35 30.22 -31.16 -31.30
CA ASN A 35 31.02 -30.46 -30.28
C ASN A 35 30.89 -28.93 -30.34
N TRP A 36 30.77 -28.32 -31.52
CA TRP A 36 30.61 -26.87 -31.66
C TRP A 36 29.29 -26.36 -31.06
N VAL A 37 28.19 -27.12 -31.19
CA VAL A 37 26.88 -26.76 -30.62
C VAL A 37 26.96 -26.82 -29.10
N ALA A 38 27.55 -27.87 -28.55
CA ALA A 38 27.79 -28.00 -27.13
C ALA A 38 28.64 -26.84 -26.59
N THR A 39 29.72 -26.47 -27.30
CA THR A 39 30.55 -25.30 -26.93
C THR A 39 29.74 -24.00 -26.94
N VAL A 40 28.91 -23.76 -27.96
CA VAL A 40 28.06 -22.56 -28.03
C VAL A 40 27.07 -22.50 -26.87
N VAL A 41 26.41 -23.62 -26.52
CA VAL A 41 25.46 -23.68 -25.40
C VAL A 41 26.17 -23.38 -24.07
N VAL A 42 27.32 -24.00 -23.83
CA VAL A 42 28.11 -23.79 -22.60
C VAL A 42 28.56 -22.33 -22.48
N VAL A 43 29.11 -21.76 -23.56
CA VAL A 43 29.52 -20.34 -23.59
C VAL A 43 28.34 -19.42 -23.34
N THR A 44 27.17 -19.72 -23.92
CA THR A 44 25.95 -18.92 -23.72
C THR A 44 25.48 -18.97 -22.26
N LEU A 45 25.51 -20.13 -21.60
CA LEU A 45 25.15 -20.27 -20.18
C LEU A 45 26.11 -19.51 -19.25
N PHE A 46 27.42 -19.63 -19.47
CA PHE A 46 28.41 -18.85 -18.72
C PHE A 46 28.28 -17.34 -19.00
N GLY A 47 27.98 -16.95 -20.25
CA GLY A 47 27.71 -15.57 -20.63
C GLY A 47 26.48 -15.00 -19.92
N LEU A 48 25.38 -15.76 -19.85
CA LEU A 48 24.17 -15.35 -19.13
C LEU A 48 24.42 -15.24 -17.62
N ALA A 49 25.11 -16.22 -17.02
CA ALA A 49 25.44 -16.18 -15.59
C ALA A 49 26.29 -14.96 -15.23
N THR A 50 27.35 -14.69 -16.01
CA THR A 50 28.20 -13.52 -15.80
C THR A 50 27.46 -12.21 -16.05
N ALA A 51 26.61 -12.14 -17.08
CA ALA A 51 25.80 -10.96 -17.36
C ALA A 51 24.82 -10.64 -16.22
N ILE A 52 24.18 -11.65 -15.62
CA ILE A 52 23.29 -11.48 -14.47
C ILE A 52 24.06 -10.95 -13.25
N GLU A 53 25.20 -11.55 -12.92
CA GLU A 53 26.03 -11.10 -11.79
C GLU A 53 26.53 -9.66 -11.95
N VAL A 54 27.01 -9.31 -13.14
CA VAL A 54 27.45 -7.94 -13.46
C VAL A 54 26.27 -6.97 -13.38
N SER A 55 25.11 -7.34 -13.92
CA SER A 55 23.91 -6.51 -13.87
C SER A 55 23.42 -6.31 -12.44
N LEU A 56 23.49 -7.35 -11.61
CA LEU A 56 23.12 -7.30 -10.19
C LEU A 56 24.10 -6.42 -9.40
N ALA A 57 25.40 -6.54 -9.64
CA ALA A 57 26.41 -5.71 -9.01
C ALA A 57 26.21 -4.23 -9.37
N TYR A 58 25.98 -3.94 -10.65
CA TYR A 58 25.68 -2.59 -11.12
C TYR A 58 24.36 -2.05 -10.55
N SER A 59 23.32 -2.89 -10.50
CA SER A 59 22.02 -2.54 -9.92
C SER A 59 22.14 -2.20 -8.44
N LYS A 60 22.94 -2.95 -7.67
CA LYS A 60 23.17 -2.66 -6.24
C LYS A 60 24.00 -1.39 -6.02
N ALA A 61 24.97 -1.12 -6.90
CA ALA A 61 25.81 0.08 -6.80
C ALA A 61 25.07 1.36 -7.16
N ASN A 62 24.15 1.31 -8.13
CA ASN A 62 23.50 2.50 -8.70
C ASN A 62 22.00 2.62 -8.37
N GLY A 63 21.46 1.76 -7.50
CA GLY A 63 20.04 1.80 -7.13
C GLY A 63 19.08 1.31 -8.23
N GLY A 64 19.56 0.47 -9.14
CA GLY A 64 18.76 -0.11 -10.24
C GLY A 64 18.94 0.57 -11.58
N PHE A 65 18.14 0.12 -12.55
CA PHE A 65 18.08 0.69 -13.90
C PHE A 65 16.80 1.51 -14.04
N ALA A 66 16.91 2.74 -14.56
CA ALA A 66 15.75 3.57 -14.84
C ALA A 66 14.93 2.93 -15.98
N MET A 67 13.67 2.59 -15.69
CA MET A 67 12.70 2.13 -16.69
C MET A 67 11.91 3.32 -17.22
N PRO A 68 11.83 3.52 -18.55
CA PRO A 68 10.98 4.56 -19.12
C PRO A 68 9.50 4.25 -18.85
N GLU A 69 8.76 5.28 -18.44
CA GLU A 69 7.35 5.18 -18.02
C GLU A 69 6.39 4.83 -19.17
N ARG A 70 6.81 5.10 -20.42
CA ARG A 70 6.03 4.79 -21.62
C ARG A 70 6.64 3.61 -22.37
N ASN A 71 5.84 2.53 -22.45
CA ASN A 71 6.15 1.41 -23.32
C ASN A 71 5.94 1.76 -24.79
N VAL A 72 6.79 1.19 -25.64
CA VAL A 72 6.66 1.26 -27.11
C VAL A 72 5.42 0.50 -27.60
N PHE A 73 4.94 -0.47 -26.81
CA PHE A 73 3.73 -1.24 -27.08
C PHE A 73 2.55 -0.69 -26.28
N THR A 74 1.58 -0.09 -26.97
CA THR A 74 0.32 0.35 -26.39
C THR A 74 -0.48 -0.87 -25.90
N GLY A 75 -0.67 -1.00 -24.59
CA GLY A 75 -1.52 -2.04 -23.97
C GLY A 75 -0.77 -3.18 -23.26
N VAL A 76 0.56 -3.14 -23.17
CA VAL A 76 1.34 -4.14 -22.42
C VAL A 76 2.00 -3.46 -21.21
N SER A 77 1.88 -4.05 -20.02
CA SER A 77 2.53 -3.52 -18.82
C SER A 77 4.06 -3.70 -18.88
N PRO A 78 4.87 -2.74 -18.39
CA PRO A 78 6.33 -2.88 -18.35
C PRO A 78 6.77 -4.16 -17.62
N SER A 79 6.08 -4.49 -16.53
CA SER A 79 6.33 -5.69 -15.72
C SER A 79 6.16 -6.99 -16.53
N PHE A 80 5.23 -7.02 -17.48
CA PHE A 80 5.05 -8.18 -18.34
C PHE A 80 6.25 -8.36 -19.28
N LEU A 81 6.69 -7.29 -19.94
CA LEU A 81 7.83 -7.34 -20.86
C LEU A 81 9.12 -7.76 -20.15
N THR A 82 9.36 -7.24 -18.94
CA THR A 82 10.56 -7.56 -18.15
C THR A 82 10.61 -9.02 -17.70
N SER A 83 9.47 -9.63 -17.38
CA SER A 83 9.41 -11.03 -16.94
C SER A 83 9.30 -12.03 -18.10
N PHE A 84 8.69 -11.63 -19.21
CA PHE A 84 8.50 -12.51 -20.36
C PHE A 84 9.81 -12.79 -21.10
N PHE A 85 10.65 -11.76 -21.29
CA PHE A 85 11.88 -11.88 -22.08
C PHE A 85 12.88 -12.92 -21.52
N PRO A 86 13.23 -12.92 -20.22
CA PRO A 86 14.13 -13.94 -19.64
C PRO A 86 13.56 -15.36 -19.76
N THR A 87 12.25 -15.50 -19.57
CA THR A 87 11.55 -16.79 -19.67
C THR A 87 11.67 -17.38 -21.07
N LEU A 88 11.55 -16.54 -22.12
CA LEU A 88 11.66 -16.98 -23.51
C LEU A 88 13.09 -17.45 -23.85
N VAL A 89 14.12 -16.77 -23.34
CA VAL A 89 15.53 -17.18 -23.53
C VAL A 89 15.81 -18.52 -22.86
N VAL A 90 15.37 -18.71 -21.61
CA VAL A 90 15.53 -19.98 -20.88
C VAL A 90 14.75 -21.10 -21.56
N ALA A 91 13.54 -20.82 -22.06
CA ALA A 91 12.75 -21.78 -22.82
C ALA A 91 13.48 -22.31 -24.06
N GLY A 92 14.08 -21.41 -24.85
CA GLY A 92 14.85 -21.79 -26.03
C GLY A 92 16.04 -22.71 -25.72
N LEU A 93 16.78 -22.40 -24.65
CA LEU A 93 17.91 -23.22 -24.19
C LEU A 93 17.46 -24.60 -23.72
N LEU A 94 16.32 -24.69 -23.02
CA LEU A 94 15.77 -25.96 -22.56
C LEU A 94 15.30 -26.85 -23.70
N LEU A 95 14.75 -26.29 -24.78
CA LEU A 95 14.39 -27.07 -25.97
C LEU A 95 15.63 -27.71 -26.62
N ILE A 96 16.74 -26.98 -26.69
CA ILE A 96 18.02 -27.51 -27.21
C ILE A 96 18.54 -28.64 -26.30
N TRP A 97 18.45 -28.45 -24.98
CA TRP A 97 18.87 -29.47 -24.01
C TRP A 97 17.99 -30.73 -24.08
N GLN A 98 16.67 -30.58 -24.17
CA GLN A 98 15.73 -31.69 -24.32
C GLN A 98 15.98 -32.51 -25.59
N SER A 99 16.33 -31.83 -26.70
CA SER A 99 16.74 -32.53 -27.92
C SER A 99 18.04 -33.33 -27.72
N SER A 100 18.96 -32.83 -26.92
CA SER A 100 20.22 -33.52 -26.57
C SER A 100 19.96 -34.74 -25.68
N ASP A 101 19.12 -34.58 -24.65
CA ASP A 101 18.71 -35.66 -23.74
C ASP A 101 18.06 -36.83 -24.49
N ARG A 102 17.21 -36.53 -25.48
CA ARG A 102 16.63 -37.55 -26.35
C ARG A 102 17.69 -38.34 -27.11
N SER A 103 18.67 -37.64 -27.70
CA SER A 103 19.78 -38.31 -28.40
C SER A 103 20.65 -39.16 -27.47
N TYR A 104 20.88 -38.73 -26.22
CA TYR A 104 21.61 -39.56 -25.24
C TYR A 104 20.86 -40.84 -24.86
N ARG A 105 19.52 -40.77 -24.71
CA ARG A 105 18.68 -41.95 -24.45
C ARG A 105 18.71 -42.94 -25.60
N GLU A 106 18.73 -42.46 -26.83
CA GLU A 106 18.82 -43.29 -28.04
C GLU A 106 20.21 -43.93 -28.19
N LEU A 107 21.28 -43.24 -27.80
CA LEU A 107 22.66 -43.73 -27.94
C LEU A 107 23.10 -44.68 -26.82
N GLN A 108 22.50 -44.59 -25.63
CA GLN A 108 22.88 -45.41 -24.48
C GLN A 108 23.00 -46.92 -24.76
N PRO A 109 22.00 -47.62 -25.34
CA PRO A 109 22.10 -49.07 -25.51
C PRO A 109 23.32 -49.46 -26.36
N TYR A 110 23.67 -48.65 -27.36
CA TYR A 110 24.84 -48.86 -28.20
C TYR A 110 26.16 -48.68 -27.45
N ILE A 111 26.23 -47.69 -26.55
CA ILE A 111 27.41 -47.44 -25.69
C ILE A 111 27.64 -48.63 -24.74
N VAL A 112 26.56 -49.17 -24.18
CA VAL A 112 26.60 -50.31 -23.25
C VAL A 112 27.01 -51.60 -23.98
N LEU A 113 26.49 -51.85 -25.19
CA LEU A 113 26.91 -52.97 -26.05
C LEU A 113 28.38 -52.88 -26.48
N ALA A 114 28.88 -51.67 -26.76
CA ALA A 114 30.27 -51.45 -27.16
C ALA A 114 31.28 -51.72 -26.02
N ARG A 115 30.85 -51.61 -24.75
CA ARG A 115 31.69 -51.85 -23.57
C ARG A 115 31.90 -53.34 -23.27
N GLY A 116 30.99 -54.20 -23.76
CA GLY A 116 30.99 -55.65 -23.51
C GLY A 116 30.49 -56.03 -22.10
N ASP A 117 30.21 -57.32 -21.91
CA ASP A 117 29.84 -57.94 -20.62
C ASP A 117 28.56 -57.38 -19.95
N VAL A 118 27.46 -57.34 -20.69
CA VAL A 118 26.19 -56.72 -20.25
C VAL A 118 25.01 -57.67 -20.44
N THR A 119 24.08 -57.69 -19.48
CA THR A 119 22.86 -58.51 -19.59
C THR A 119 21.94 -57.95 -20.67
N ALA A 120 21.13 -58.81 -21.32
CA ALA A 120 20.17 -58.35 -22.34
C ALA A 120 19.19 -57.29 -21.80
N ALA A 121 18.88 -57.34 -20.49
CA ALA A 121 18.06 -56.38 -19.76
C ALA A 121 18.71 -55.00 -19.60
N GLU A 122 20.05 -54.93 -19.54
CA GLU A 122 20.84 -53.70 -19.41
C GLU A 122 21.18 -53.07 -20.76
N GLY A 123 21.30 -53.89 -21.81
CA GLY A 123 21.62 -53.48 -23.18
C GLY A 123 20.38 -53.29 -24.05
N LEU A 124 20.07 -54.30 -24.88
CA LEU A 124 19.09 -54.19 -25.97
C LEU A 124 17.64 -53.99 -25.50
N LEU A 125 17.27 -54.52 -24.33
CA LEU A 125 15.92 -54.38 -23.76
C LEU A 125 15.75 -53.08 -22.95
N ALA A 126 16.84 -52.36 -22.65
CA ALA A 126 16.81 -51.09 -21.93
C ALA A 126 16.40 -49.94 -22.88
N ASN A 127 15.16 -49.96 -23.36
CA ASN A 127 14.63 -48.90 -24.22
C ASN A 127 14.22 -47.66 -23.38
N TYR A 128 15.15 -46.71 -23.21
CA TYR A 128 14.91 -45.47 -22.50
C TYR A 128 14.06 -44.44 -23.26
N SER A 129 13.81 -44.62 -24.56
CA SER A 129 13.02 -43.66 -25.36
C SER A 129 11.51 -43.84 -25.20
N GLY A 130 11.05 -45.04 -24.82
CA GLY A 130 9.63 -45.35 -24.59
C GLY A 130 9.15 -45.17 -23.15
N LEU A 131 10.05 -44.81 -22.22
CA LEU A 131 9.74 -44.65 -20.80
C LEU A 131 9.42 -43.20 -20.45
N ASN A 132 8.48 -42.99 -19.53
CA ASN A 132 8.24 -41.67 -18.92
C ASN A 132 9.48 -41.22 -18.12
N VAL A 133 9.64 -39.90 -17.88
CA VAL A 133 10.81 -39.31 -17.20
C VAL A 133 11.11 -39.99 -15.86
N PHE A 134 10.08 -40.26 -15.05
CA PHE A 134 10.23 -40.98 -13.77
C PHE A 134 10.68 -42.45 -13.97
N GLY A 135 10.21 -43.11 -15.03
CA GLY A 135 10.63 -44.46 -15.39
C GLY A 135 12.09 -44.51 -15.83
N VAL A 136 12.56 -43.48 -16.56
CA VAL A 136 13.97 -43.36 -16.96
C VAL A 136 14.86 -43.13 -15.74
N ILE A 137 14.47 -42.28 -14.80
CA ILE A 137 15.23 -42.05 -13.55
C ILE A 137 15.33 -43.33 -12.73
N SER A 138 14.22 -44.04 -12.52
CA SER A 138 14.19 -45.29 -11.76
C SER A 138 15.06 -46.39 -12.39
N ASN A 139 14.93 -46.60 -13.71
CA ASN A 139 15.71 -47.62 -14.42
C ASN A 139 17.19 -47.24 -14.53
N SER A 140 17.51 -45.97 -14.79
CA SER A 140 18.91 -45.51 -14.87
C SER A 140 19.63 -45.61 -13.53
N LEU A 141 18.92 -45.42 -12.41
CA LEU A 141 19.46 -45.64 -11.07
C LEU A 141 19.71 -47.13 -10.80
N LYS A 142 18.75 -48.00 -11.18
CA LYS A 142 18.87 -49.46 -11.03
C LYS A 142 20.05 -50.04 -11.80
N PHE A 143 20.25 -49.60 -13.04
CA PHE A 143 21.33 -50.08 -13.93
C PHE A 143 22.61 -49.23 -13.84
N ARG A 144 22.69 -48.25 -12.93
CA ARG A 144 23.85 -47.36 -12.70
C ARG A 144 24.30 -46.59 -13.95
N HIS A 145 23.36 -46.19 -14.80
CA HIS A 145 23.61 -45.36 -15.98
C HIS A 145 23.65 -43.86 -15.61
N TYR A 146 24.72 -43.43 -14.93
CA TYR A 146 24.84 -42.08 -14.37
C TYR A 146 24.73 -40.94 -15.38
N LEU A 147 25.16 -41.14 -16.63
CA LEU A 147 25.09 -40.12 -17.68
C LEU A 147 23.63 -39.77 -18.03
N ILE A 148 22.79 -40.78 -18.27
CA ILE A 148 21.35 -40.55 -18.52
C ILE A 148 20.68 -40.03 -17.26
N LEU A 149 21.01 -40.56 -16.09
CA LEU A 149 20.43 -40.10 -14.84
C LEU A 149 20.63 -38.58 -14.67
N LEU A 150 21.85 -38.08 -14.88
CA LEU A 150 22.17 -36.66 -14.77
C LEU A 150 21.51 -35.81 -15.87
N SER A 151 21.49 -36.28 -17.11
CA SER A 151 20.84 -35.61 -18.24
C SER A 151 19.30 -35.50 -18.06
N THR A 152 18.67 -36.56 -17.56
CA THR A 152 17.23 -36.57 -17.31
C THR A 152 16.84 -35.77 -16.07
N LEU A 153 17.67 -35.79 -15.02
CA LEU A 153 17.49 -34.95 -13.83
C LEU A 153 17.60 -33.45 -14.18
N THR A 154 18.60 -33.06 -14.97
CA THR A 154 18.77 -31.66 -15.42
C THR A 154 17.61 -31.21 -16.30
N THR A 155 17.08 -32.09 -17.15
CA THR A 155 15.89 -31.81 -17.96
C THR A 155 14.65 -31.63 -17.08
N LEU A 156 14.46 -32.48 -16.06
CA LEU A 156 13.35 -32.37 -15.11
C LEU A 156 13.42 -31.08 -14.31
N LEU A 157 14.59 -30.77 -13.74
CA LEU A 157 14.82 -29.52 -13.00
C LEU A 157 14.64 -28.30 -13.90
N GLY A 158 15.15 -28.34 -15.13
CA GLY A 158 14.98 -27.27 -16.11
C GLY A 158 13.51 -26.95 -16.38
N ASN A 159 12.68 -27.96 -16.64
CA ASN A 159 11.24 -27.77 -16.84
C ASN A 159 10.54 -27.21 -15.59
N LEU A 160 10.97 -27.61 -14.40
CA LEU A 160 10.40 -27.13 -13.13
C LEU A 160 10.78 -25.68 -12.83
N LEU A 161 12.04 -25.29 -13.11
CA LEU A 161 12.59 -23.97 -12.83
C LEU A 161 12.30 -22.94 -13.93
N GLN A 162 11.98 -23.39 -15.15
CA GLN A 162 11.67 -22.51 -16.28
C GLN A 162 10.68 -21.37 -15.97
N PRO A 163 9.51 -21.61 -15.33
CA PRO A 163 8.58 -20.53 -15.00
C PRO A 163 9.15 -19.51 -14.00
N LEU A 164 10.13 -19.89 -13.17
CA LEU A 164 10.75 -18.99 -12.21
C LEU A 164 11.73 -18.01 -12.89
N ALA A 165 12.16 -18.25 -14.13
CA ALA A 165 13.08 -17.37 -14.85
C ALA A 165 12.54 -15.94 -15.00
N GLY A 166 11.22 -15.77 -15.07
CA GLY A 166 10.58 -14.46 -15.17
C GLY A 166 10.69 -13.60 -13.92
N SER A 167 11.07 -14.17 -12.77
CA SER A 167 11.25 -13.43 -11.51
C SER A 167 12.65 -12.84 -11.33
N ILE A 168 13.59 -13.14 -12.24
CA ILE A 168 14.97 -12.64 -12.18
C ILE A 168 15.03 -11.12 -12.36
N ILE A 169 14.14 -10.56 -13.19
CA ILE A 169 14.02 -9.12 -13.42
C ILE A 169 12.72 -8.66 -12.79
N GLN A 170 12.82 -7.81 -11.77
CA GLN A 170 11.68 -7.23 -11.06
C GLN A 170 11.73 -5.71 -11.11
N ILE A 171 10.57 -5.10 -11.30
CA ILE A 171 10.40 -3.66 -11.21
C ILE A 171 10.06 -3.33 -9.76
N GLN A 172 10.85 -2.45 -9.14
CA GLN A 172 10.60 -1.93 -7.80
C GLN A 172 10.39 -0.42 -7.88
N GLN A 173 9.46 0.09 -7.06
CA GLN A 173 9.31 1.53 -6.87
C GLN A 173 10.37 1.99 -5.88
N LEU A 174 11.28 2.86 -6.33
CA LEU A 174 12.27 3.50 -5.47
C LEU A 174 11.97 5.00 -5.37
N PRO A 175 12.14 5.60 -4.18
CA PRO A 175 12.00 7.04 -4.04
C PRO A 175 13.06 7.72 -4.92
N LYS A 176 12.59 8.57 -5.83
CA LYS A 176 13.43 9.35 -6.73
C LYS A 176 13.17 10.83 -6.48
N THR A 177 14.19 11.55 -6.03
CA THR A 177 14.15 13.01 -5.97
C THR A 177 14.32 13.56 -7.38
N ASP A 178 13.31 14.27 -7.87
CA ASP A 178 13.41 15.02 -9.12
C ASP A 178 13.74 16.48 -8.83
N ASN A 179 14.92 16.92 -9.27
CA ASN A 179 15.38 18.30 -9.08
C ASN A 179 14.79 19.28 -10.14
N GLY A 180 14.04 18.78 -11.12
CA GLY A 180 13.43 19.58 -12.20
C GLY A 180 11.95 19.89 -12.00
N LEU A 181 11.29 19.32 -10.99
CA LEU A 181 9.88 19.54 -10.69
C LEU A 181 9.72 20.60 -9.59
N PHE A 182 9.32 21.81 -10.00
CA PHE A 182 8.92 22.86 -9.06
C PHE A 182 7.42 22.75 -8.79
N ILE A 183 7.07 22.47 -7.54
CA ILE A 183 5.68 22.50 -7.08
C ILE A 183 5.37 23.90 -6.57
N HIS A 184 4.32 24.50 -7.13
CA HIS A 184 3.79 25.76 -6.66
C HIS A 184 2.75 25.50 -5.56
N SER A 185 3.01 26.05 -4.37
CA SER A 185 2.01 26.15 -3.32
C SER A 185 1.01 27.25 -3.67
N ASN A 186 -0.28 26.92 -3.59
CA ASN A 186 -1.37 27.84 -3.95
C ASN A 186 -1.94 28.56 -2.72
N SER A 187 -1.66 28.04 -1.52
CA SER A 187 -2.10 28.64 -0.26
C SER A 187 -0.92 28.94 0.65
N THR A 188 -1.01 30.03 1.39
CA THR A 188 -0.01 30.39 2.40
C THR A 188 -0.67 30.50 3.76
N ILE A 189 0.09 30.33 4.84
CA ILE A 189 -0.47 30.48 6.17
C ILE A 189 -0.68 31.97 6.47
N GLY A 190 -1.93 32.35 6.64
CA GLY A 190 -2.33 33.72 6.97
C GLY A 190 -3.74 33.76 7.53
N LEU A 191 -4.09 34.90 8.11
CA LEU A 191 -5.46 35.16 8.55
C LEU A 191 -6.30 35.54 7.34
N ALA A 192 -7.41 34.82 7.12
CA ALA A 192 -8.32 35.13 6.04
C ALA A 192 -8.95 36.53 6.25
N PRO A 193 -9.02 37.38 5.21
CA PRO A 193 -9.55 38.74 5.35
C PRO A 193 -11.05 38.76 5.70
N ASP A 194 -11.77 37.70 5.36
CA ASP A 194 -13.21 37.50 5.58
C ASP A 194 -13.51 36.62 6.81
N ILE A 195 -12.56 36.47 7.74
CA ILE A 195 -12.74 35.59 8.92
C ILE A 195 -13.98 35.94 9.75
N PHE A 196 -14.31 37.23 9.83
CA PHE A 196 -15.48 37.74 10.58
C PHE A 196 -16.82 37.44 9.91
N ASP A 197 -16.83 37.02 8.63
CA ASP A 197 -18.05 36.55 7.96
C ASP A 197 -18.42 35.12 8.38
N LEU A 198 -17.53 34.40 9.07
CA LEU A 198 -17.72 33.04 9.61
C LEU A 198 -18.04 31.97 8.55
N ASN A 199 -17.85 32.26 7.26
CA ASN A 199 -18.13 31.31 6.18
C ASN A 199 -17.25 30.05 6.27
N ALA A 200 -15.95 30.23 6.49
CA ALA A 200 -15.01 29.13 6.62
C ALA A 200 -15.32 28.24 7.85
N PHE A 201 -15.64 28.87 8.98
CA PHE A 201 -16.04 28.14 10.20
C PHE A 201 -17.36 27.37 10.01
N LEU A 202 -18.34 27.96 9.32
CA LEU A 202 -19.60 27.30 9.00
C LEU A 202 -19.38 26.10 8.07
N ALA A 203 -18.57 26.25 7.02
CA ALA A 203 -18.24 25.17 6.10
C ALA A 203 -17.51 24.03 6.82
N ALA A 204 -16.55 24.35 7.70
CA ALA A 204 -15.84 23.36 8.51
C ALA A 204 -16.79 22.62 9.48
N ALA A 205 -17.68 23.34 10.16
CA ALA A 205 -18.68 22.75 11.04
C ALA A 205 -19.64 21.82 10.27
N GLY A 206 -20.11 22.26 9.09
CA GLY A 206 -20.97 21.45 8.22
C GLY A 206 -20.26 20.21 7.70
N PHE A 207 -18.98 20.30 7.37
CA PHE A 207 -18.16 19.14 6.99
C PHE A 207 -18.00 18.16 8.15
N ALA A 208 -17.67 18.63 9.35
CA ALA A 208 -17.55 17.79 10.55
C ALA A 208 -18.85 17.06 10.88
N GLN A 209 -20.00 17.76 10.75
CA GLN A 209 -21.31 17.12 10.86
C GLN A 209 -21.49 16.03 9.81
N ALA A 210 -21.29 16.36 8.53
CA ALA A 210 -21.48 15.41 7.44
C ALA A 210 -20.56 14.18 7.58
N ALA A 211 -19.33 14.37 8.05
CA ALA A 211 -18.38 13.29 8.33
C ALA A 211 -18.92 12.31 9.38
N VAL A 212 -19.49 12.81 10.48
CA VAL A 212 -20.12 11.94 11.51
C VAL A 212 -21.41 11.29 11.00
N PHE A 213 -22.19 11.99 10.17
CA PHE A 213 -23.47 11.48 9.67
C PHE A 213 -23.33 10.43 8.56
N GLN A 214 -22.36 10.60 7.66
CA GLN A 214 -22.23 9.81 6.43
C GLN A 214 -20.90 9.08 6.30
N GLY A 215 -19.96 9.26 7.24
CA GLY A 215 -18.62 8.66 7.15
C GLY A 215 -17.81 9.22 5.99
N LEU A 216 -17.88 10.54 5.73
CA LEU A 216 -17.11 11.17 4.66
C LEU A 216 -15.60 11.07 4.95
N PRO A 217 -14.77 10.75 3.93
CA PRO A 217 -13.32 10.78 4.06
C PRO A 217 -12.81 12.22 4.17
N ASP A 218 -11.61 12.37 4.74
CA ASP A 218 -10.95 13.66 4.86
C ASP A 218 -10.75 14.34 3.49
N PRO A 219 -10.91 15.68 3.40
CA PRO A 219 -10.60 16.43 2.19
C PRO A 219 -9.13 16.30 1.80
N PRO A 220 -8.76 16.53 0.53
CA PRO A 220 -7.40 16.31 0.03
C PRO A 220 -6.30 17.15 0.71
N PHE A 221 -6.67 18.19 1.46
CA PHE A 221 -5.77 19.07 2.20
C PHE A 221 -5.75 18.80 3.72
N ILE A 222 -6.55 17.86 4.22
CA ILE A 222 -6.61 17.48 5.63
C ILE A 222 -6.15 16.04 5.78
N HIS A 223 -5.37 15.79 6.82
CA HIS A 223 -5.07 14.44 7.26
C HIS A 223 -5.03 14.43 8.79
N SER A 224 -6.03 13.81 9.43
CA SER A 224 -6.12 13.74 10.89
C SER A 224 -6.09 15.15 11.51
N TRP A 225 -5.09 15.48 12.35
CA TRP A 225 -4.96 16.78 13.04
C TRP A 225 -4.23 17.85 12.21
N TRP A 226 -3.88 17.55 10.96
CA TRP A 226 -3.06 18.41 10.10
C TRP A 226 -3.89 18.97 8.95
N SER A 227 -3.80 20.29 8.77
CA SER A 227 -4.25 20.99 7.56
C SER A 227 -3.02 21.45 6.79
N VAL A 228 -2.80 20.89 5.61
CA VAL A 228 -1.64 21.16 4.77
C VAL A 228 -1.98 22.24 3.76
N ALA A 229 -1.02 23.12 3.46
CA ALA A 229 -1.18 24.10 2.39
C ALA A 229 -1.42 23.40 1.04
N GLU A 230 -2.46 23.81 0.33
CA GLU A 230 -2.79 23.31 -1.00
C GLU A 230 -1.66 23.65 -2.00
N PHE A 231 -1.35 22.69 -2.86
CA PHE A 231 -0.34 22.83 -3.90
C PHE A 231 -0.77 22.12 -5.17
N GLN A 232 -0.25 22.59 -6.31
CA GLN A 232 -0.60 22.03 -7.61
C GLN A 232 0.24 20.79 -7.91
N LEU A 233 -0.44 19.65 -8.09
CA LEU A 233 0.20 18.41 -8.53
C LEU A 233 0.64 18.51 -10.00
N PRO A 234 1.77 17.92 -10.38
CA PRO A 234 2.22 17.90 -11.76
C PRO A 234 1.24 17.10 -12.64
N SER A 235 0.82 17.67 -13.76
CA SER A 235 -0.09 17.03 -14.72
C SER A 235 0.56 15.91 -15.55
N HIS A 236 1.79 15.53 -15.23
CA HIS A 236 2.54 14.50 -15.96
C HIS A 236 2.16 13.10 -15.46
N SER A 237 2.12 12.18 -16.42
CA SER A 237 1.45 10.87 -16.41
C SER A 237 2.04 9.81 -15.47
N VAL A 238 2.31 10.16 -14.21
CA VAL A 238 2.66 9.18 -13.18
C VAL A 238 1.34 8.60 -12.64
N LEU A 239 0.79 7.67 -13.41
CA LEU A 239 -0.34 6.84 -12.97
C LEU A 239 0.20 5.88 -11.89
N ASP A 240 -0.33 5.98 -10.67
CA ASP A 240 -0.02 5.12 -9.50
C ASP A 240 1.32 5.37 -8.80
N GLY A 241 1.49 6.58 -8.24
CA GLY A 241 2.63 6.91 -7.37
C GLY A 241 2.25 7.78 -6.18
N THR A 242 3.09 7.77 -5.15
CA THR A 242 3.04 8.76 -4.08
C THR A 242 4.14 9.78 -4.26
N MET A 243 3.87 11.02 -3.87
CA MET A 243 4.82 12.11 -3.93
C MET A 243 4.97 12.74 -2.55
N SER A 244 6.21 12.93 -2.11
CA SER A 244 6.51 13.65 -0.87
C SER A 244 6.96 15.06 -1.21
N VAL A 245 6.30 16.06 -0.62
CA VAL A 245 6.51 17.48 -0.91
C VAL A 245 6.75 18.24 0.39
N ASN A 246 7.79 19.09 0.40
CA ASN A 246 8.03 20.01 1.50
C ASN A 246 7.03 21.17 1.41
N THR A 247 6.21 21.33 2.43
CA THR A 247 5.15 22.34 2.47
C THR A 247 4.90 22.77 3.91
N THR A 248 4.07 23.79 4.11
CA THR A 248 3.69 24.25 5.45
C THR A 248 2.37 23.62 5.86
N ALA A 249 2.22 23.29 7.14
CA ALA A 249 0.96 22.80 7.69
C ALA A 249 0.64 23.42 9.06
N ILE A 250 -0.65 23.40 9.38
CA ILE A 250 -1.19 23.82 10.67
C ILE A 250 -1.66 22.56 11.39
N GLN A 251 -1.11 22.33 12.58
CA GLN A 251 -1.62 21.33 13.50
C GLN A 251 -2.69 21.96 14.38
N THR A 252 -3.87 21.36 14.45
CA THR A 252 -4.95 21.79 15.35
C THR A 252 -5.16 20.74 16.43
N VAL A 253 -5.01 21.12 17.70
CA VAL A 253 -5.23 20.22 18.84
C VAL A 253 -6.32 20.83 19.72
N ALA A 254 -7.41 20.10 19.97
CA ALA A 254 -8.55 20.63 20.72
C ALA A 254 -8.30 20.74 22.24
N ASN A 255 -7.34 19.98 22.78
CA ASN A 255 -7.04 19.80 24.21
C ASN A 255 -8.31 19.77 25.08
N CYS A 256 -9.08 18.69 24.92
CA CYS A 256 -10.31 18.48 25.69
C CYS A 256 -10.05 17.63 26.93
N GLU A 257 -10.64 18.02 28.06
CA GLU A 257 -10.56 17.36 29.36
C GLU A 257 -11.94 17.22 30.00
N ALA A 258 -12.12 16.16 30.79
CA ALA A 258 -13.31 15.97 31.61
C ALA A 258 -13.32 16.95 32.80
N PRO A 259 -14.49 17.40 33.26
CA PRO A 259 -14.61 18.23 34.46
C PRO A 259 -14.10 17.48 35.70
N ASN A 260 -13.57 18.23 36.68
CA ASN A 260 -13.18 17.66 37.97
C ASN A 260 -14.41 17.44 38.89
N SER A 261 -15.41 18.31 38.73
CA SER A 261 -16.71 18.15 39.39
C SER A 261 -17.80 18.76 38.52
N GLU A 262 -18.97 18.14 38.52
CA GLU A 262 -20.17 18.60 37.83
C GLU A 262 -21.36 18.50 38.77
N THR A 263 -22.22 19.52 38.74
CA THR A 263 -23.50 19.51 39.46
C THR A 263 -24.63 19.92 38.55
N ILE A 264 -25.74 19.21 38.68
CA ILE A 264 -26.99 19.48 37.99
C ILE A 264 -28.01 19.88 39.04
N THR A 265 -28.51 21.11 38.95
CA THR A 265 -29.54 21.62 39.85
C THR A 265 -30.81 21.91 39.06
N ALA A 266 -31.96 21.62 39.65
CA ALA A 266 -33.26 21.89 39.05
C ALA A 266 -33.95 23.01 39.84
N GLU A 267 -34.29 24.10 39.16
CA GLU A 267 -35.04 25.23 39.71
C GLU A 267 -36.32 25.44 38.90
N GLY A 268 -37.43 24.88 39.39
CA GLY A 268 -38.70 24.90 38.69
C GLY A 268 -38.67 24.06 37.40
N THR A 269 -38.80 24.72 36.25
CA THR A 269 -38.74 24.10 34.91
C THR A 269 -37.36 24.20 34.26
N ASN A 270 -36.43 24.96 34.87
CA ASN A 270 -35.09 25.14 34.35
C ASN A 270 -34.11 24.23 35.09
N PHE A 271 -33.17 23.69 34.34
CA PHE A 271 -32.04 22.91 34.83
C PHE A 271 -30.77 23.70 34.59
N THR A 272 -29.88 23.68 35.57
CA THR A 272 -28.59 24.35 35.52
C THR A 272 -27.50 23.30 35.63
N ILE A 273 -26.65 23.20 34.60
CA ILE A 273 -25.41 22.42 34.66
C ILE A 273 -24.30 23.40 35.01
N GLN A 274 -23.57 23.09 36.08
CA GLN A 274 -22.37 23.82 36.49
C GLN A 274 -21.22 22.84 36.65
N ALA A 275 -20.11 23.13 35.98
CA ALA A 275 -18.92 22.29 36.01
C ALA A 275 -17.66 23.12 36.26
N TRP A 276 -16.67 22.48 36.88
CA TRP A 276 -15.38 23.08 37.24
C TRP A 276 -14.26 22.25 36.63
N ASN A 277 -13.30 22.94 35.99
CA ASN A 277 -12.09 22.29 35.49
C ASN A 277 -10.99 22.22 36.57
N ALA A 278 -9.92 21.46 36.30
CA ALA A 278 -8.78 21.33 37.21
C ALA A 278 -8.02 22.66 37.44
N ALA A 279 -8.16 23.62 36.52
CA ALA A 279 -7.55 24.95 36.60
C ALA A 279 -8.42 25.98 37.37
N GLY A 280 -9.58 25.59 37.92
CA GLY A 280 -10.49 26.46 38.66
C GLY A 280 -11.45 27.30 37.82
N CYS A 281 -11.47 27.12 36.50
CA CYS A 281 -12.43 27.74 35.60
C CYS A 281 -13.80 27.08 35.73
N THR A 282 -14.84 27.90 35.68
CA THR A 282 -16.22 27.47 35.91
C THR A 282 -17.07 27.79 34.68
N GLY A 283 -17.74 26.78 34.12
CA GLY A 283 -18.77 26.95 33.10
C GLY A 283 -20.15 26.67 33.70
N SER A 284 -21.13 27.51 33.38
CA SER A 284 -22.52 27.29 33.80
C SER A 284 -23.48 27.60 32.66
N THR A 285 -24.52 26.80 32.54
CA THR A 285 -25.58 26.98 31.55
C THR A 285 -26.93 26.64 32.18
N THR A 286 -27.96 27.41 31.82
CA THR A 286 -29.35 27.18 32.22
C THR A 286 -30.17 26.83 30.99
N PHE A 287 -30.99 25.78 31.08
CA PHE A 287 -31.83 25.34 29.97
C PHE A 287 -33.12 24.71 30.48
N ASN A 288 -34.14 24.67 29.62
CA ASN A 288 -35.41 24.02 29.93
C ASN A 288 -35.52 22.70 29.16
N PRO A 289 -35.45 21.52 29.82
CA PRO A 289 -35.49 20.22 29.14
C PRO A 289 -36.84 19.91 28.50
N ASP A 290 -37.93 20.56 28.95
CA ASP A 290 -39.29 20.33 28.42
C ASP A 290 -39.57 21.17 27.16
N SER A 291 -38.60 22.00 26.72
CA SER A 291 -38.68 22.71 25.45
C SER A 291 -38.47 21.81 24.23
N THR A 292 -37.93 20.60 24.41
CA THR A 292 -37.70 19.63 23.32
C THR A 292 -38.51 18.36 23.54
N THR A 293 -39.11 17.84 22.47
CA THR A 293 -39.93 16.61 22.51
C THR A 293 -39.14 15.33 22.76
N THR A 294 -37.82 15.37 22.58
CA THR A 294 -36.92 14.19 22.69
C THR A 294 -36.26 14.05 24.06
N GLY A 295 -36.37 15.05 24.96
CA GLY A 295 -35.74 15.02 26.29
C GLY A 295 -34.22 15.02 26.29
N THR A 296 -33.59 15.21 25.12
CA THR A 296 -32.14 15.34 24.93
C THR A 296 -31.81 16.75 24.45
N GLN A 297 -30.77 17.34 25.01
CA GLN A 297 -30.29 18.68 24.67
C GLN A 297 -28.78 18.73 24.70
N TYR A 298 -28.21 19.63 23.92
CA TYR A 298 -26.79 19.83 23.85
C TYR A 298 -26.51 21.29 23.51
N GLY A 299 -25.33 21.75 23.90
CA GLY A 299 -24.88 23.07 23.54
C GLY A 299 -23.44 23.32 23.96
N VAL A 300 -23.07 24.58 23.86
CA VAL A 300 -21.72 25.05 24.14
C VAL A 300 -21.79 26.43 24.76
N VAL A 301 -20.91 26.70 25.72
CA VAL A 301 -20.74 28.00 26.37
C VAL A 301 -19.25 28.36 26.44
N ALA A 302 -18.95 29.65 26.38
CA ALA A 302 -17.60 30.16 26.59
C ALA A 302 -17.33 30.26 28.10
N VAL A 303 -16.09 30.04 28.53
CA VAL A 303 -15.69 30.03 29.93
C VAL A 303 -14.95 31.33 30.25
N GLU A 304 -15.65 32.29 30.83
CA GLU A 304 -15.18 33.67 31.00
C GLU A 304 -13.99 33.80 31.97
N ASN A 305 -13.95 33.03 33.05
CA ASN A 305 -12.95 33.18 34.13
C ASN A 305 -11.66 32.36 33.93
N CYS A 306 -11.18 32.24 32.68
CA CYS A 306 -10.13 31.28 32.32
C CYS A 306 -8.89 31.88 31.63
N GLY A 307 -8.65 33.19 31.83
CA GLY A 307 -7.41 33.87 31.43
C GLY A 307 -7.40 34.54 30.06
N GLU A 308 -8.51 34.55 29.33
CA GLU A 308 -8.66 35.26 28.05
C GLU A 308 -9.90 36.17 28.11
N ASP A 309 -9.74 37.44 27.76
CA ASP A 309 -10.83 38.44 27.81
C ASP A 309 -11.73 38.37 26.55
N ASP A 310 -11.15 37.93 25.42
CA ASP A 310 -11.82 37.85 24.13
C ASP A 310 -12.62 36.54 24.01
N ILE A 311 -13.95 36.63 23.82
CA ILE A 311 -14.85 35.46 23.72
C ILE A 311 -14.45 34.43 22.65
N GLU A 312 -13.73 34.86 21.61
CA GLU A 312 -13.27 34.02 20.50
C GLU A 312 -12.07 33.14 20.87
N PHE A 313 -11.30 33.53 21.89
CA PHE A 313 -10.11 32.84 22.36
C PHE A 313 -10.33 32.15 23.72
N GLN A 314 -11.48 32.40 24.35
CA GLN A 314 -11.86 31.74 25.58
C GLN A 314 -12.02 30.23 25.40
N PRO A 315 -11.61 29.42 26.40
CA PRO A 315 -11.95 28.01 26.46
C PRO A 315 -13.45 27.80 26.39
N ILE A 316 -13.87 26.67 25.84
CA ILE A 316 -15.28 26.32 25.67
C ILE A 316 -15.64 25.11 26.53
N MET A 317 -16.85 25.14 27.05
CA MET A 317 -17.47 24.00 27.72
C MET A 317 -18.62 23.50 26.85
N PHE A 318 -18.48 22.28 26.34
CA PHE A 318 -19.60 21.54 25.76
C PHE A 318 -20.42 20.94 26.88
N TRP A 319 -21.74 21.01 26.76
CA TRP A 319 -22.67 20.41 27.72
C TRP A 319 -23.70 19.58 26.99
N PHE A 320 -24.06 18.47 27.61
CA PHE A 320 -24.99 17.50 27.09
C PHE A 320 -25.96 17.10 28.19
N PHE A 321 -27.22 16.93 27.83
CA PHE A 321 -28.29 16.53 28.72
C PHE A 321 -29.08 15.39 28.09
N ALA A 322 -29.32 14.35 28.88
CA ALA A 322 -30.20 13.26 28.51
C ALA A 322 -30.98 12.79 29.74
N ARG A 323 -32.18 12.26 29.52
CA ARG A 323 -32.89 11.52 30.57
C ARG A 323 -32.63 10.03 30.38
N LYS A 324 -32.25 9.36 31.47
CA LYS A 324 -32.09 7.90 31.45
C LYS A 324 -33.43 7.24 31.15
N ASN A 325 -33.40 6.17 30.36
CA ASN A 325 -34.57 5.34 30.07
C ASN A 325 -34.93 4.41 31.25
N ASP A 326 -35.09 4.99 32.44
CA ASP A 326 -35.49 4.28 33.66
C ASP A 326 -36.89 4.76 34.11
N ALA A 327 -37.55 4.02 35.00
CA ALA A 327 -38.90 4.30 35.49
C ALA A 327 -39.06 5.70 36.12
N THR A 328 -37.95 6.31 36.55
CA THR A 328 -37.88 7.64 37.17
C THR A 328 -37.35 8.74 36.23
N SER A 329 -36.97 8.39 34.99
CA SER A 329 -36.43 9.34 33.98
C SER A 329 -35.35 10.27 34.54
N THR A 330 -34.36 9.70 35.24
CA THR A 330 -33.35 10.49 35.97
C THR A 330 -32.59 11.43 35.02
N PRO A 331 -32.48 12.72 35.34
CA PRO A 331 -31.70 13.67 34.54
C PRO A 331 -30.21 13.35 34.66
N GLN A 332 -29.53 13.18 33.53
CA GLN A 332 -28.09 13.06 33.43
C GLN A 332 -27.55 14.21 32.59
N GLY A 333 -26.43 14.76 33.04
CA GLY A 333 -25.71 15.84 32.39
C GLY A 333 -24.25 15.45 32.36
N ALA A 334 -23.61 15.78 31.24
CA ALA A 334 -22.18 15.60 31.07
C ALA A 334 -21.63 16.86 30.40
N SER A 335 -20.45 17.25 30.83
CA SER A 335 -19.72 18.39 30.28
C SER A 335 -18.30 18.03 29.89
N VAL A 336 -17.73 18.77 28.94
CA VAL A 336 -16.33 18.62 28.50
C VAL A 336 -15.75 19.99 28.26
N PHE A 337 -14.58 20.26 28.83
CA PHE A 337 -13.84 21.52 28.62
C PHE A 337 -12.82 21.33 27.51
N CYS A 338 -12.76 22.24 26.55
CA CYS A 338 -11.77 22.22 25.47
C CYS A 338 -11.05 23.56 25.36
N LYS A 339 -9.72 23.51 25.28
CA LYS A 339 -8.86 24.68 25.01
C LYS A 339 -8.03 24.42 23.76
N PRO A 340 -8.53 24.79 22.56
CA PRO A 340 -7.81 24.50 21.34
C PRO A 340 -6.49 25.26 21.25
N THR A 341 -5.49 24.63 20.63
CA THR A 341 -4.19 25.22 20.31
C THR A 341 -3.83 24.92 18.86
N ILE A 342 -3.05 25.83 18.26
CA ILE A 342 -2.52 25.66 16.91
C ILE A 342 -1.00 25.64 16.94
N ASN A 343 -0.39 24.74 16.16
CA ASN A 343 1.06 24.73 15.95
C ASN A 343 1.36 24.81 14.45
N LEU A 344 2.12 25.83 14.04
CA LEU A 344 2.54 26.00 12.66
C LEU A 344 3.88 25.29 12.44
N ARG A 345 3.93 24.36 11.49
CA ARG A 345 5.14 23.56 11.20
C ARG A 345 5.40 23.49 9.70
N ASP A 346 6.67 23.46 9.34
CA ASP A 346 7.11 22.97 8.05
C ASP A 346 7.04 21.44 8.10
N VAL A 347 6.44 20.82 7.09
CA VAL A 347 6.16 19.40 7.05
C VAL A 347 6.51 18.80 5.69
N ILE A 348 6.72 17.49 5.67
CA ILE A 348 6.75 16.73 4.43
C ILE A 348 5.40 16.03 4.30
N ALA A 349 4.60 16.49 3.33
CA ALA A 349 3.31 15.89 3.02
C ALA A 349 3.50 14.82 1.93
N THR A 350 3.05 13.59 2.22
CA THR A 350 3.00 12.50 1.25
C THR A 350 1.60 12.43 0.66
N VAL A 351 1.50 12.64 -0.64
CA VAL A 351 0.25 12.73 -1.39
C VAL A 351 0.16 11.61 -2.40
N ASP A 352 -1.05 11.07 -2.55
CA ASP A 352 -1.39 10.14 -3.63
C ASP A 352 -1.62 10.92 -4.93
N LEU A 353 -0.87 10.60 -5.99
CA LEU A 353 -1.00 11.28 -7.29
C LEU A 353 -2.32 10.95 -8.02
N ASN A 354 -3.02 9.89 -7.62
CA ASN A 354 -4.25 9.47 -8.29
C ASN A 354 -5.47 10.31 -7.89
N ASN A 355 -5.60 10.62 -6.60
CA ASN A 355 -6.76 11.36 -6.07
C ASN A 355 -6.37 12.69 -5.40
N GLY A 356 -5.07 12.97 -5.23
CA GLY A 356 -4.57 14.16 -4.57
C GLY A 356 -4.76 14.18 -3.06
N SER A 357 -5.14 13.06 -2.44
CA SER A 357 -5.31 12.94 -0.99
C SER A 357 -3.97 12.80 -0.27
N ILE A 358 -3.89 13.38 0.93
CA ILE A 358 -2.72 13.26 1.80
C ILE A 358 -2.79 11.93 2.55
N ILE A 359 -1.78 11.08 2.35
CA ILE A 359 -1.63 9.78 3.02
C ILE A 359 -0.89 9.92 4.34
N GLY A 360 0.03 10.89 4.44
CA GLY A 360 0.81 11.08 5.66
C GLY A 360 1.51 12.44 5.70
N VAL A 361 1.73 12.93 6.92
CA VAL A 361 2.39 14.21 7.18
C VAL A 361 3.47 13.96 8.22
N THR A 362 4.73 14.26 7.87
CA THR A 362 5.83 14.20 8.84
C THR A 362 6.29 15.61 9.21
N PRO A 363 6.30 15.97 10.51
CA PRO A 363 6.75 17.28 10.95
C PRO A 363 8.26 17.43 10.77
N LEU A 364 8.70 18.60 10.31
CA LEU A 364 10.10 18.93 10.08
C LEU A 364 10.56 19.97 11.12
N ASP A 365 10.28 21.24 10.88
CA ASP A 365 10.72 22.37 11.71
C ASP A 365 9.55 23.30 12.05
N ASN A 366 9.78 24.25 12.97
CA ASN A 366 8.83 25.34 13.22
C ASN A 366 8.86 26.35 12.07
N VAL A 367 7.69 26.81 11.65
CA VAL A 367 7.59 27.90 10.67
C VAL A 367 8.26 29.14 11.25
N THR A 368 9.35 29.58 10.62
CA THR A 368 10.12 30.76 11.06
C THR A 368 9.65 32.05 10.42
N THR A 369 8.82 31.99 9.38
CA THR A 369 8.27 33.16 8.70
C THR A 369 7.20 33.82 9.57
N SER A 370 7.45 35.08 9.95
CA SER A 370 6.46 35.90 10.65
C SER A 370 5.28 36.20 9.71
N ASN A 371 4.06 35.96 10.18
CA ASN A 371 2.82 36.23 9.46
C ASN A 371 1.76 36.80 10.42
N ASN A 372 0.60 37.19 9.91
CA ASN A 372 -0.49 37.78 10.70
C ASN A 372 -1.09 36.83 11.77
N VAL A 373 -0.70 35.55 11.78
CA VAL A 373 -1.11 34.55 12.78
C VAL A 373 -0.06 34.41 13.88
N THR A 374 1.22 34.37 13.52
CA THR A 374 2.35 34.21 14.46
C THR A 374 2.80 35.53 15.07
N ALA A 375 2.57 36.65 14.38
CA ALA A 375 2.88 37.99 14.86
C ALA A 375 1.73 38.61 15.66
N SER A 376 2.02 39.74 16.31
CA SER A 376 1.01 40.59 16.94
C SER A 376 -0.04 41.01 15.89
N PRO A 377 -1.35 40.99 16.21
CA PRO A 377 -1.95 40.82 17.55
C PRO A 377 -2.36 39.39 17.92
N GLN A 378 -2.27 38.43 17.00
CA GLN A 378 -2.71 37.05 17.24
C GLN A 378 -1.72 36.26 18.11
N ASN A 379 -0.41 36.45 17.93
CA ASN A 379 0.65 35.77 18.70
C ASN A 379 0.47 34.23 18.78
N GLY A 380 -0.10 33.61 17.74
CA GLY A 380 -0.37 32.17 17.70
C GLY A 380 -1.56 31.70 18.56
N ARG A 381 -2.41 32.62 19.05
CA ARG A 381 -3.66 32.25 19.75
C ARG A 381 -4.60 31.52 18.79
N ALA A 382 -5.25 30.47 19.28
CA ALA A 382 -6.21 29.69 18.51
C ALA A 382 -7.64 30.13 18.80
N PHE A 383 -8.46 30.28 17.76
CA PHE A 383 -9.89 30.49 17.91
C PHE A 383 -10.55 29.26 18.52
N ASN A 384 -11.49 29.47 19.46
CA ASN A 384 -12.35 28.40 19.96
C ASN A 384 -13.30 27.85 18.88
N SER A 385 -13.44 28.55 17.75
CA SER A 385 -14.12 28.16 16.53
C SER A 385 -15.62 27.86 16.67
N VAL A 386 -16.20 28.14 17.84
CA VAL A 386 -17.57 27.74 18.19
C VAL A 386 -18.36 28.89 18.82
N LYS A 387 -17.70 29.80 19.54
CA LYS A 387 -18.32 31.00 20.12
C LYS A 387 -17.66 32.25 19.56
N PHE A 388 -18.51 33.18 19.14
CA PHE A 388 -18.12 34.42 18.49
C PHE A 388 -18.83 35.59 19.18
N PRO A 389 -18.25 36.81 19.12
CA PRO A 389 -18.86 38.00 19.68
C PRO A 389 -20.19 38.29 18.98
N PRO A 390 -21.15 38.88 19.71
CA PRO A 390 -22.43 39.25 19.11
C PRO A 390 -22.21 40.25 17.98
N SER A 391 -22.78 39.96 16.81
CA SER A 391 -22.72 40.83 15.64
C SER A 391 -24.06 41.51 15.38
N ASN A 392 -24.03 42.77 14.93
CA ASN A 392 -25.23 43.48 14.47
C ASN A 392 -25.76 42.91 13.13
N ASP A 393 -24.93 42.18 12.39
CA ASP A 393 -25.35 41.49 11.17
C ASP A 393 -26.10 40.20 11.52
N THR A 394 -27.38 40.16 11.16
CA THR A 394 -28.25 39.00 11.39
C THR A 394 -27.73 37.73 10.73
N PHE A 395 -27.06 37.82 9.58
CA PHE A 395 -26.50 36.67 8.89
C PHE A 395 -25.28 36.11 9.64
N VAL A 396 -24.37 36.98 10.08
CA VAL A 396 -23.19 36.56 10.87
C VAL A 396 -23.64 35.93 12.19
N GLN A 397 -24.63 36.53 12.86
CA GLN A 397 -25.20 35.97 14.09
C GLN A 397 -25.87 34.60 13.87
N ALA A 398 -26.59 34.44 12.75
CA ALA A 398 -27.18 33.16 12.37
C ALA A 398 -26.12 32.09 12.10
N ARG A 399 -25.02 32.46 11.41
CA ARG A 399 -23.87 31.55 11.17
C ARG A 399 -23.21 31.14 12.47
N ALA A 400 -22.93 32.08 13.38
CA ALA A 400 -22.37 31.80 14.70
C ALA A 400 -23.25 30.81 15.49
N THR A 401 -24.57 31.02 15.47
CA THR A 401 -25.53 30.12 16.12
C THR A 401 -25.50 28.72 15.48
N SER A 402 -25.51 28.64 14.15
CA SER A 402 -25.44 27.38 13.40
C SER A 402 -24.15 26.60 13.65
N ILE A 403 -23.01 27.27 13.73
CA ILE A 403 -21.72 26.65 14.05
C ILE A 403 -21.79 26.03 15.45
N SER A 404 -22.26 26.82 16.43
CA SER A 404 -22.33 26.38 17.83
C SER A 404 -23.20 25.15 18.02
N ALA A 405 -24.41 25.15 17.44
CA ALA A 405 -25.32 24.01 17.47
C ALA A 405 -24.79 22.84 16.65
N GLY A 406 -24.12 23.14 15.53
CA GLY A 406 -23.69 22.13 14.59
C GLY A 406 -22.56 21.25 15.11
N VAL A 407 -21.55 21.88 15.71
CA VAL A 407 -20.41 21.17 16.33
C VAL A 407 -20.87 20.38 17.55
N SER A 408 -21.64 20.96 18.46
CA SER A 408 -22.16 20.24 19.63
C SER A 408 -23.06 19.06 19.23
N GLY A 409 -23.87 19.23 18.18
CA GLY A 409 -24.73 18.16 17.66
C GLY A 409 -23.93 17.03 17.01
N ALA A 410 -22.84 17.34 16.30
CA ALA A 410 -21.93 16.34 15.74
C ALA A 410 -21.28 15.48 16.84
N ILE A 411 -20.81 16.11 17.92
CA ILE A 411 -20.21 15.42 19.06
C ILE A 411 -21.22 14.47 19.72
N PHE A 412 -22.42 14.97 20.03
CA PHE A 412 -23.49 14.16 20.62
C PHE A 412 -23.88 12.99 19.70
N ARG A 413 -23.93 13.21 18.39
CA ARG A 413 -24.24 12.17 17.43
C ARG A 413 -23.15 11.10 17.36
N PHE A 414 -21.89 11.51 17.35
CA PHE A 414 -20.76 10.58 17.37
C PHE A 414 -20.82 9.69 18.62
N ALA A 415 -21.07 10.28 19.80
CA ALA A 415 -21.29 9.52 21.03
C ALA A 415 -22.47 8.53 20.91
N SER A 416 -23.57 8.92 20.27
CA SER A 416 -24.71 8.02 20.05
C SER A 416 -24.45 6.82 19.13
N GLN A 417 -23.40 6.88 18.31
CA GLN A 417 -23.01 5.79 17.39
C GLN A 417 -22.06 4.78 18.05
N LEU A 418 -21.53 5.10 19.24
CA LEU A 418 -20.63 4.18 19.97
C LEU A 418 -21.37 2.93 20.45
N PRO A 419 -20.66 1.81 20.66
CA PRO A 419 -21.26 0.57 21.18
C PRO A 419 -21.91 0.83 22.55
N GLY A 420 -23.22 0.62 22.65
CA GLY A 420 -24.00 0.91 23.87
C GLY A 420 -24.79 2.23 23.82
N GLY A 421 -24.71 2.98 22.72
CA GLY A 421 -25.44 4.23 22.54
C GLY A 421 -24.83 5.37 23.36
N VAL A 422 -25.66 6.35 23.74
CA VAL A 422 -25.18 7.53 24.49
C VAL A 422 -24.95 7.23 25.98
N GLN A 423 -25.54 6.16 26.52
CA GLN A 423 -25.55 5.87 27.96
C GLN A 423 -24.14 5.63 28.55
N PRO A 424 -23.25 4.83 27.93
CA PRO A 424 -21.88 4.67 28.43
C PRO A 424 -21.12 5.99 28.52
N THR A 425 -21.36 6.92 27.58
CA THR A 425 -20.71 8.24 27.58
C THR A 425 -21.14 9.12 28.76
N PHE A 426 -22.36 8.94 29.27
CA PHE A 426 -22.85 9.61 30.49
C PHE A 426 -22.52 8.86 31.78
N ASP A 427 -22.14 7.58 31.70
CA ASP A 427 -21.80 6.78 32.87
C ASP A 427 -20.27 6.81 33.15
N ASP A 428 -19.44 7.13 32.14
CA ASP A 428 -17.98 7.34 32.24
C ASP A 428 -17.56 8.78 32.63
N SER A 429 -18.52 9.73 32.66
CA SER A 429 -18.28 11.16 32.91
C SER A 429 -18.21 11.54 34.38
#